data_AF-B7GA16-F1
#
_entry.id   AF-B7GA16-F1
#
_cell.length_a   1.000
_cell.length_b   1.000
_cell.length_c   1.000
_cell.angle_alpha   90.00
_cell.angle_beta   90.00
_cell.angle_gamma   90.00
#
_symmetry.space_group_name_H-M   'P 1'
#
loop_
_entity.id
_entity.type
_entity.pdbx_description
1 polymer ?
#
loop_
_entity_poly.entity_id
_entity_poly.type
_entity_poly.pdbx_seq_one_letter_code
_entity_poly.pdbx_strand_id
1 'polypeptide(L)'
;MAKYYKRSRRLFAIRSGFNVSLLFAPLVHSLVSFTSFRFAANGVCISPARFVDVDRPQTFTMKNVPGEGDCMFLAVALATLASMGLGGNDALLRAISHETREAVASTLEQPGILIIEGTRTVSTESLLKSAARQENLSTEEYLRLLRVEGVDGGLYGGGPELTVLCNILRRPISIYELDEQQVGTNIDIQPIKCKGVFGLETFQDPLFDIPNSAILLSKSLPGAYSWHLHILVLDVSPTEKHACVLLPLGEK
;
A
#
# COMPACT_ATOMS: atom_id res chain seq x y z
N MET A 1 -7.81 -10.70 -18.97
CA MET A 1 -6.43 -11.18 -18.80
C MET A 1 -5.58 -9.93 -18.59
N ALA A 2 -5.41 -9.50 -17.33
CA ALA A 2 -4.73 -8.25 -17.00
C ALA A 2 -3.24 -8.37 -17.39
N LYS A 3 -2.72 -7.35 -18.07
CA LYS A 3 -1.31 -7.25 -18.44
C LYS A 3 -0.58 -6.69 -17.24
N TYR A 4 0.42 -7.42 -16.79
CA TYR A 4 1.12 -7.26 -15.53
C TYR A 4 2.61 -6.87 -15.87
N TYR A 5 3.16 -5.84 -15.19
CA TYR A 5 4.39 -5.04 -15.39
C TYR A 5 5.77 -5.73 -15.09
N LYS A 6 6.91 -5.06 -15.30
CA LYS A 6 8.30 -5.58 -15.20
C LYS A 6 9.29 -4.51 -14.68
N ARG A 7 9.98 -4.74 -13.55
CA ARG A 7 11.02 -3.94 -12.88
C ARG A 7 12.06 -4.74 -12.09
N SER A 8 13.32 -4.32 -12.27
CA SER A 8 14.52 -4.80 -11.59
C SER A 8 14.56 -4.48 -10.09
N ARG A 9 15.13 -5.41 -9.31
CA ARG A 9 15.34 -5.36 -7.85
C ARG A 9 16.05 -4.06 -7.42
N ARG A 10 15.36 -3.18 -6.69
CA ARG A 10 15.91 -2.23 -5.70
C ARG A 10 14.77 -1.42 -5.07
N LEU A 11 14.04 -2.05 -4.16
CA LEU A 11 13.26 -1.36 -3.13
C LEU A 11 13.77 -1.89 -1.78
N PHE A 12 14.03 -0.96 -0.87
CA PHE A 12 14.57 -1.12 0.49
C PHE A 12 16.05 -1.52 0.63
N ALA A 13 16.89 -0.53 0.91
CA ALA A 13 18.16 -0.73 1.62
C ALA A 13 18.18 0.20 2.84
N ILE A 14 17.68 -0.29 3.98
CA ILE A 14 18.09 0.21 5.30
C ILE A 14 19.24 -0.70 5.71
N ARG A 15 20.46 -0.16 5.72
CA ARG A 15 21.67 -0.91 6.07
C ARG A 15 21.73 -1.13 7.58
N SER A 16 21.74 -2.39 8.02
CA SER A 16 22.41 -2.81 9.25
C SER A 16 23.10 -4.14 8.97
N GLY A 17 24.44 -4.13 8.99
CA GLY A 17 25.24 -5.32 8.71
C GLY A 17 25.39 -6.20 9.94
N PHE A 18 25.36 -7.51 9.74
CA PHE A 18 26.15 -8.50 10.48
C PHE A 18 26.23 -9.77 9.64
N ASN A 19 27.40 -10.40 9.63
CA ASN A 19 27.79 -11.51 8.76
C ASN A 19 28.05 -12.74 9.64
N VAL A 20 27.28 -13.82 9.47
CA VAL A 20 27.67 -15.16 9.94
C VAL A 20 27.12 -16.18 8.94
N SER A 21 28.04 -16.89 8.29
CA SER A 21 27.79 -17.96 7.33
C SER A 21 27.41 -19.24 8.07
N LEU A 22 26.25 -19.83 7.77
CA LEU A 22 25.93 -21.22 8.08
C LEU A 22 25.24 -21.87 6.87
N LEU A 23 25.85 -22.94 6.39
CA LEU A 23 25.44 -23.76 5.26
C LEU A 23 24.16 -24.53 5.61
N PHE A 24 23.05 -24.18 4.96
CA PHE A 24 21.85 -25.03 4.89
C PHE A 24 21.45 -25.20 3.42
N ALA A 25 21.10 -26.44 3.06
CA ALA A 25 20.63 -26.83 1.73
C ALA A 25 19.43 -25.97 1.28
N PRO A 26 19.24 -25.70 -0.03
CA PRO A 26 18.16 -24.84 -0.47
C PRO A 26 16.83 -25.60 -0.34
N LEU A 27 16.08 -25.33 0.72
CA LEU A 27 14.63 -25.48 0.66
C LEU A 27 14.15 -24.54 -0.43
N VAL A 28 13.65 -25.11 -1.54
CA VAL A 28 12.98 -24.34 -2.58
C VAL A 28 11.67 -23.86 -1.96
N HIS A 29 11.71 -22.71 -1.30
CA HIS A 29 10.51 -22.00 -0.88
C HIS A 29 9.74 -21.64 -2.15
N SER A 30 8.60 -22.30 -2.40
CA SER A 30 7.68 -21.85 -3.44
C SER A 30 7.14 -20.50 -3.00
N LEU A 31 7.67 -19.43 -3.60
CA LEU A 31 7.15 -18.08 -3.37
C LEU A 31 5.66 -18.08 -3.71
N VAL A 32 4.83 -17.76 -2.72
CA VAL A 32 3.40 -17.56 -2.91
C VAL A 32 3.23 -16.32 -3.77
N SER A 33 2.88 -16.49 -5.05
CA SER A 33 2.66 -15.39 -5.98
C SER A 33 1.22 -14.87 -5.88
N PHE A 34 1.00 -13.61 -6.25
CA PHE A 34 -0.36 -13.04 -6.34
C PHE A 34 -1.34 -13.92 -7.12
N THR A 35 -0.86 -14.61 -8.15
CA THR A 35 -1.67 -15.51 -9.00
C THR A 35 -2.22 -16.74 -8.27
N SER A 36 -1.69 -17.08 -7.09
CA SER A 36 -2.23 -18.16 -6.26
C SER A 36 -3.49 -17.75 -5.49
N PHE A 37 -3.78 -16.45 -5.39
CA PHE A 37 -4.91 -15.94 -4.62
C PHE A 37 -6.21 -16.02 -5.40
N ARG A 38 -7.30 -16.31 -4.69
CA ARG A 38 -8.65 -16.39 -5.25
C ARG A 38 -9.50 -15.25 -4.75
N PHE A 39 -10.29 -14.66 -5.63
CA PHE A 39 -11.11 -13.49 -5.35
C PHE A 39 -12.57 -13.73 -5.67
N ALA A 40 -13.45 -13.14 -4.86
CA ALA A 40 -14.86 -12.97 -5.14
C ALA A 40 -15.09 -11.96 -6.27
N ALA A 41 -16.31 -11.93 -6.82
CA ALA A 41 -16.70 -10.97 -7.86
C ALA A 41 -16.57 -9.50 -7.42
N ASN A 42 -16.69 -9.23 -6.11
CA ASN A 42 -16.51 -7.88 -5.53
C ASN A 42 -15.04 -7.54 -5.19
N GLY A 43 -14.09 -8.38 -5.61
CA GLY A 43 -12.66 -8.19 -5.39
C GLY A 43 -12.14 -8.60 -4.01
N VAL A 44 -12.98 -9.08 -3.09
CA VAL A 44 -12.51 -9.58 -1.78
C VAL A 44 -11.80 -10.91 -1.96
N CYS A 45 -10.65 -11.09 -1.29
CA CYS A 45 -9.92 -12.35 -1.30
C CYS A 45 -10.69 -13.43 -0.53
N ILE A 46 -10.90 -14.58 -1.16
CA ILE A 46 -11.57 -15.76 -0.58
C ILE A 46 -10.54 -16.77 -0.08
N SER A 47 -9.37 -16.82 -0.71
CA SER A 47 -8.30 -17.75 -0.33
C SER A 47 -6.96 -17.13 -0.68
N PRO A 48 -6.09 -16.91 0.32
CA PRO A 48 -6.34 -17.09 1.78
C PRO A 48 -7.42 -16.11 2.28
N ALA A 49 -8.29 -16.51 3.22
CA ALA A 49 -9.33 -15.61 3.72
C ALA A 49 -8.79 -14.55 4.70
N ARG A 50 -7.66 -14.84 5.37
CA ARG A 50 -7.10 -13.97 6.42
C ARG A 50 -5.63 -13.68 6.18
N PHE A 51 -5.25 -12.43 6.44
CA PHE A 51 -3.87 -11.98 6.44
C PHE A 51 -3.52 -11.52 7.86
N VAL A 52 -2.42 -12.03 8.42
CA VAL A 52 -2.06 -11.79 9.83
C VAL A 52 -0.69 -11.13 9.88
N ASP A 53 -0.62 -9.97 10.54
CA ASP A 53 0.66 -9.32 10.83
C ASP A 53 1.46 -10.19 11.80
N VAL A 54 2.67 -10.60 11.41
CA VAL A 54 3.50 -11.47 12.26
C VAL A 54 4.07 -10.73 13.47
N ASP A 55 4.17 -9.41 13.40
CA ASP A 55 4.76 -8.58 14.46
C ASP A 55 3.69 -7.94 15.37
N ARG A 56 2.41 -7.97 14.97
CA ARG A 56 1.30 -7.31 15.69
C ARG A 56 0.05 -8.19 15.70
N PRO A 57 -0.80 -8.15 16.73
CA PRO A 57 -2.03 -8.96 16.78
C PRO A 57 -3.15 -8.44 15.85
N GLN A 58 -2.82 -7.98 14.64
CA GLN A 58 -3.78 -7.44 13.68
C GLN A 58 -4.09 -8.47 12.59
N THR A 59 -5.38 -8.70 12.36
CA THR A 59 -5.86 -9.49 11.23
C THR A 59 -6.54 -8.60 10.20
N PHE A 60 -6.36 -8.94 8.93
CA PHE A 60 -6.97 -8.27 7.79
C PHE A 60 -7.70 -9.27 6.87
N THR A 61 -8.66 -8.73 6.11
CA THR A 61 -9.04 -9.30 4.82
C THR A 61 -8.38 -8.48 3.71
N MET A 62 -8.05 -9.12 2.59
CA MET A 62 -7.52 -8.41 1.43
C MET A 62 -8.64 -8.09 0.43
N LYS A 63 -8.57 -6.93 -0.20
CA LYS A 63 -9.38 -6.57 -1.36
C LYS A 63 -8.48 -6.16 -2.52
N ASN A 64 -8.72 -6.77 -3.68
CA ASN A 64 -8.00 -6.48 -4.91
C ASN A 64 -8.42 -5.13 -5.51
N VAL A 65 -7.52 -4.54 -6.28
CA VAL A 65 -7.79 -3.42 -7.18
C VAL A 65 -7.34 -3.78 -8.61
N PRO A 66 -7.86 -3.11 -9.64
CA PRO A 66 -7.38 -3.29 -11.01
C PRO A 66 -5.85 -3.08 -11.13
N GLY A 67 -5.19 -4.00 -11.83
CA GLY A 67 -3.73 -4.01 -12.03
C GLY A 67 -3.27 -3.32 -13.31
N GLU A 68 -3.82 -2.14 -13.61
CA GLU A 68 -3.56 -1.41 -14.88
C GLU A 68 -2.47 -0.34 -14.70
N GLY A 69 -1.54 -0.56 -13.77
CA GLY A 69 -0.45 0.37 -13.41
C GLY A 69 -0.82 1.43 -12.37
N ASP A 70 -2.09 1.53 -12.02
CA ASP A 70 -2.63 2.43 -11.00
C ASP A 70 -2.83 1.79 -9.61
N CYS A 71 -2.42 0.53 -9.44
CA CYS A 71 -2.80 -0.26 -8.27
C CYS A 71 -2.45 0.39 -6.93
N MET A 72 -1.33 1.13 -6.83
CA MET A 72 -0.98 1.85 -5.60
C MET A 72 -1.98 2.97 -5.26
N PHE A 73 -2.29 3.83 -6.24
CA PHE A 73 -3.25 4.93 -6.09
C PHE A 73 -4.64 4.39 -5.80
N LEU A 74 -5.07 3.37 -6.56
CA LEU A 74 -6.35 2.70 -6.38
C LEU A 74 -6.45 2.04 -5.00
N ALA A 75 -5.38 1.43 -4.49
CA ALA A 75 -5.38 0.80 -3.18
C ALA A 75 -5.52 1.85 -2.07
N VAL A 76 -4.79 2.97 -2.14
CA VAL A 76 -4.93 4.06 -1.16
C VAL A 76 -6.33 4.70 -1.23
N ALA A 77 -6.85 4.94 -2.44
CA ALA A 77 -8.20 5.46 -2.65
C ALA A 77 -9.26 4.53 -2.06
N LEU A 78 -9.20 3.23 -2.38
CA LEU A 78 -10.13 2.23 -1.88
C LEU A 78 -10.04 2.07 -0.35
N ALA A 79 -8.83 2.07 0.23
CA ALA A 79 -8.65 2.03 1.68
C ALA A 79 -9.28 3.26 2.36
N THR A 80 -9.12 4.43 1.75
CA THR A 80 -9.73 5.69 2.21
C THR A 80 -11.26 5.61 2.16
N LEU A 81 -11.84 5.19 1.04
CA LEU A 81 -13.29 5.02 0.91
C LEU A 81 -13.84 3.98 1.90
N ALA A 82 -13.19 2.82 2.00
CA ALA A 82 -13.59 1.76 2.91
C ALA A 82 -13.62 2.26 4.36
N SER A 83 -12.62 3.04 4.77
CA SER A 83 -12.59 3.64 6.11
C SER A 83 -13.72 4.63 6.37
N MET A 84 -14.29 5.25 5.34
CA MET A 84 -15.46 6.11 5.45
C MET A 84 -16.78 5.31 5.45
N GLY A 85 -16.72 3.98 5.43
CA GLY A 85 -17.89 3.11 5.29
C GLY A 85 -18.47 3.12 3.86
N LEU A 86 -17.73 3.67 2.89
CA LEU A 86 -18.16 3.75 1.51
C LEU A 86 -17.69 2.52 0.74
N GLY A 87 -18.60 1.94 -0.03
CA GLY A 87 -18.21 1.01 -1.09
C GLY A 87 -17.51 1.76 -2.24
N GLY A 88 -16.70 1.04 -3.01
CA GLY A 88 -16.15 1.52 -4.27
C GLY A 88 -16.57 0.60 -5.40
N ASN A 89 -17.20 1.16 -6.44
CA ASN A 89 -17.29 0.51 -7.75
C ASN A 89 -16.09 0.95 -8.61
N ASP A 90 -15.78 0.20 -9.66
CA ASP A 90 -14.56 0.43 -10.46
C ASP A 90 -14.54 1.79 -11.15
N ALA A 91 -15.71 2.33 -11.52
CA ALA A 91 -15.80 3.64 -12.15
C ALA A 91 -15.42 4.77 -11.19
N LEU A 92 -15.94 4.74 -9.96
CA LEU A 92 -15.60 5.69 -8.91
C LEU A 92 -14.12 5.58 -8.52
N LEU A 93 -13.61 4.35 -8.40
CA LEU A 93 -12.20 4.13 -8.07
C LEU A 93 -11.26 4.69 -9.13
N ARG A 94 -11.57 4.52 -10.42
CA ARG A 94 -10.79 5.10 -11.51
C ARG A 94 -10.80 6.63 -11.46
N ALA A 95 -11.97 7.24 -11.32
CA ALA A 95 -12.09 8.70 -11.21
C ALA A 95 -11.27 9.24 -10.03
N ILE A 96 -11.36 8.61 -8.86
CA ILE A 96 -10.59 9.02 -7.68
C ILE A 96 -9.08 8.79 -7.89
N SER A 97 -8.68 7.73 -8.58
CA SER A 97 -7.26 7.47 -8.89
C SER A 97 -6.65 8.59 -9.72
N HIS A 98 -7.36 9.06 -10.75
CA HIS A 98 -6.95 10.20 -11.56
C HIS A 98 -6.78 11.46 -10.70
N GLU A 99 -7.79 11.81 -9.90
CA GLU A 99 -7.73 12.97 -9.00
C GLU A 99 -6.60 12.83 -7.97
N THR A 100 -6.34 11.61 -7.50
CA THR A 100 -5.26 11.31 -6.56
C THR A 100 -3.89 11.56 -7.18
N ARG A 101 -3.68 11.19 -8.45
CA ARG A 101 -2.45 11.49 -9.20
C ARG A 101 -2.23 12.99 -9.34
N GLU A 102 -3.27 13.72 -9.74
CA GLU A 102 -3.20 15.17 -9.89
C GLU A 102 -2.87 15.86 -8.57
N ALA A 103 -3.50 15.43 -7.47
CA ALA A 103 -3.23 15.97 -6.14
C ALA A 103 -1.77 15.74 -5.70
N VAL A 104 -1.21 14.56 -5.99
CA VAL A 104 0.20 14.27 -5.71
C VAL A 104 1.13 15.16 -6.54
N ALA A 105 0.90 15.24 -7.85
CA ALA A 105 1.72 16.06 -8.76
C ALA A 105 1.68 17.54 -8.36
N SER A 106 0.48 18.07 -8.12
CA SER A 106 0.27 19.44 -7.65
C SER A 106 0.96 19.71 -6.31
N THR A 107 0.97 18.75 -5.38
CA THR A 107 1.66 18.90 -4.09
C THR A 107 3.19 18.91 -4.26
N LEU A 108 3.73 18.09 -5.16
CA LEU A 108 5.17 18.05 -5.45
C LEU A 108 5.67 19.31 -6.17
N GLU A 109 4.83 19.99 -6.93
CA GLU A 109 5.15 21.24 -7.62
C GLU A 109 5.26 22.45 -6.68
N GLN A 110 4.53 22.43 -5.57
CA GLN A 110 4.52 23.54 -4.63
C GLN A 110 5.63 23.41 -3.58
N PRO A 111 6.29 24.51 -3.18
CA PRO A 111 7.24 24.48 -2.07
C PRO A 111 6.55 24.07 -0.77
N GLY A 112 7.08 23.06 -0.10
CA GLY A 112 6.52 22.57 1.16
C GLY A 112 7.43 21.56 1.86
N ILE A 113 7.07 21.23 3.10
CA ILE A 113 7.71 20.19 3.90
C ILE A 113 6.70 19.07 4.12
N LEU A 114 7.11 17.84 3.81
CA LEU A 114 6.33 16.63 3.98
C LEU A 114 6.91 15.80 5.12
N ILE A 115 6.03 15.19 5.91
CA ILE A 115 6.39 14.25 6.97
C ILE A 115 6.57 12.87 6.36
N ILE A 116 7.69 12.21 6.65
CA ILE A 116 7.89 10.80 6.27
C ILE A 116 7.46 9.90 7.43
N GLU A 117 8.02 10.12 8.63
CA GLU A 117 7.80 9.28 9.81
C GLU A 117 8.30 9.98 11.08
N GLY A 118 7.47 10.10 12.12
CA GLY A 118 7.83 10.83 13.34
C GLY A 118 8.32 12.26 13.00
N THR A 119 9.50 12.63 13.51
CA THR A 119 10.11 13.94 13.24
C THR A 119 10.87 14.01 11.90
N ARG A 120 10.93 12.91 11.13
CA ARG A 120 11.65 12.87 9.84
C ARG A 120 10.82 13.53 8.75
N THR A 121 11.37 14.58 8.16
CA THR A 121 10.71 15.37 7.11
C THR A 121 11.57 15.47 5.84
N VAL A 122 10.94 15.82 4.72
CA VAL A 122 11.59 16.09 3.43
C VAL A 122 10.90 17.26 2.72
N SER A 123 11.65 18.09 1.99
CA SER A 123 11.01 19.10 1.15
C SER A 123 10.41 18.47 -0.10
N THR A 124 9.31 19.04 -0.61
CA THR A 124 8.67 18.63 -1.88
C THR A 124 9.69 18.63 -3.03
N GLU A 125 10.53 19.66 -3.11
CA GLU A 125 11.59 19.77 -4.11
C GLU A 125 12.62 18.63 -4.01
N SER A 126 13.09 18.31 -2.80
CA SER A 126 14.08 17.23 -2.60
C SER A 126 13.49 15.87 -2.94
N LEU A 127 12.23 15.65 -2.55
CA LEU A 127 11.51 14.41 -2.84
C LEU A 127 11.32 14.23 -4.34
N LEU A 128 10.82 15.27 -5.03
CA LEU A 128 10.60 15.28 -6.47
C LEU A 128 11.91 15.01 -7.24
N LYS A 129 13.00 15.73 -6.91
CA LYS A 129 14.31 15.50 -7.55
C LYS A 129 14.82 14.08 -7.33
N SER A 130 14.65 13.54 -6.12
CA SER A 130 15.06 12.17 -5.83
C SER A 130 14.24 11.15 -6.61
N ALA A 131 12.92 11.34 -6.70
CA ALA A 131 12.00 10.46 -7.40
C ALA A 131 12.25 10.48 -8.92
N ALA A 132 12.35 11.66 -9.53
CA ALA A 132 12.67 11.83 -10.94
C ALA A 132 14.00 11.16 -11.31
N ARG A 133 15.03 11.34 -10.48
CA ARG A 133 16.33 10.68 -10.67
C ARG A 133 16.24 9.15 -10.60
N GLN A 134 15.40 8.58 -9.73
CA GLN A 134 15.22 7.13 -9.63
C GLN A 134 14.59 6.53 -10.90
N GLU A 135 13.76 7.31 -11.59
CA GLU A 135 13.14 6.94 -12.86
C GLU A 135 13.97 7.37 -14.09
N ASN A 136 15.14 7.98 -13.90
CA ASN A 136 15.99 8.57 -14.95
C ASN A 136 15.26 9.64 -15.79
N LEU A 137 14.44 10.46 -15.13
CA LEU A 137 13.67 11.54 -15.75
C LEU A 137 14.12 12.91 -15.23
N SER A 138 13.75 13.97 -15.96
CA SER A 138 13.74 15.33 -15.40
C SER A 138 12.56 15.48 -14.44
N THR A 139 12.58 16.52 -13.60
CA THR A 139 11.49 16.82 -12.66
C THR A 139 10.17 17.14 -13.39
N GLU A 140 10.25 17.84 -14.50
CA GLU A 140 9.11 18.22 -15.34
C GLU A 140 8.50 17.01 -16.02
N GLU A 141 9.34 16.13 -16.58
CA GLU A 141 8.87 14.92 -17.25
C GLU A 141 8.29 13.92 -16.24
N TYR A 142 8.87 13.84 -15.05
CA TYR A 142 8.32 13.05 -13.95
C TYR A 142 6.90 13.50 -13.59
N LEU A 143 6.70 14.81 -13.37
CA LEU A 143 5.38 15.37 -13.05
C LEU A 143 4.38 15.19 -14.19
N ARG A 144 4.82 15.32 -15.43
CA ARG A 144 3.98 15.09 -16.61
C ARG A 144 3.49 13.64 -16.66
N LEU A 145 4.39 12.67 -16.50
CA LEU A 145 4.04 11.25 -16.52
C LEU A 145 3.29 10.79 -15.27
N LEU A 146 3.47 11.46 -14.13
CA LEU A 146 2.74 11.16 -12.89
C LEU A 146 1.24 11.41 -13.04
N ARG A 147 0.86 12.40 -13.85
CA ARG A 147 -0.54 12.75 -14.15
C ARG A 147 -1.21 11.84 -15.17
N VAL A 148 -0.43 11.04 -15.91
CA VAL A 148 -0.97 10.08 -16.88
C VAL A 148 -1.35 8.81 -16.14
N GLU A 149 -2.48 8.19 -16.53
CA GLU A 149 -2.90 6.90 -15.98
C GLU A 149 -1.91 5.78 -16.34
N GLY A 150 -1.86 4.72 -15.54
CA GLY A 150 -0.91 3.62 -15.76
C GLY A 150 -1.14 2.90 -17.10
N VAL A 151 -2.40 2.75 -17.49
CA VAL A 151 -2.83 2.15 -18.76
C VAL A 151 -2.30 2.93 -19.99
N ASP A 152 -2.11 4.24 -19.83
CA ASP A 152 -1.64 5.14 -20.89
C ASP A 152 -0.12 5.41 -20.80
N GLY A 153 0.60 4.63 -19.99
CA GLY A 153 2.05 4.73 -19.85
C GLY A 153 2.52 5.76 -18.81
N GLY A 154 1.65 6.14 -17.87
CA GLY A 154 2.02 6.97 -16.73
C GLY A 154 2.89 6.24 -15.69
N LEU A 155 3.37 7.00 -14.71
CA LEU A 155 4.24 6.46 -13.66
C LEU A 155 3.47 5.58 -12.67
N TYR A 156 4.12 4.53 -12.18
CA TYR A 156 3.62 3.71 -11.07
C TYR A 156 3.82 4.44 -9.74
N GLY A 157 2.87 4.28 -8.82
CA GLY A 157 3.01 4.83 -7.47
C GLY A 157 4.01 4.04 -6.62
N GLY A 158 4.78 4.74 -5.80
CA GLY A 158 5.75 4.17 -4.88
C GLY A 158 5.93 5.01 -3.61
N GLY A 159 7.12 4.91 -3.01
CA GLY A 159 7.44 5.60 -1.75
C GLY A 159 7.27 7.13 -1.79
N PRO A 160 7.70 7.85 -2.84
CA PRO A 160 7.47 9.29 -2.96
C PRO A 160 5.98 9.65 -2.97
N GLU A 161 5.18 8.95 -3.77
CA GLU A 161 3.73 9.17 -3.87
C GLU A 161 3.05 8.88 -2.53
N LEU A 162 3.41 7.77 -1.87
CA LEU A 162 2.87 7.41 -0.56
C LEU A 162 3.23 8.43 0.53
N THR A 163 4.43 9.02 0.45
CA THR A 163 4.84 10.12 1.34
C THR A 163 3.94 11.34 1.12
N VAL A 164 3.67 11.70 -0.12
CA VAL A 164 2.77 12.83 -0.42
C VAL A 164 1.33 12.50 0.02
N LEU A 165 0.83 11.31 -0.29
CA LEU A 165 -0.54 10.89 0.01
C LEU A 165 -0.82 10.84 1.51
N CYS A 166 0.10 10.34 2.33
CA CYS A 166 -0.11 10.34 3.79
C CYS A 166 -0.23 11.76 4.35
N ASN A 167 0.47 12.73 3.76
CA ASN A 167 0.40 14.15 4.14
C ASN A 167 -0.88 14.83 3.66
N ILE A 168 -1.32 14.55 2.42
CA ILE A 168 -2.59 15.05 1.88
C ILE A 168 -3.76 14.53 2.72
N LEU A 169 -3.79 13.22 2.95
CA LEU A 169 -4.86 12.57 3.68
C LEU A 169 -4.77 12.81 5.19
N ARG A 170 -3.60 13.25 5.69
CA ARG A 170 -3.25 13.37 7.11
C ARG A 170 -3.51 12.07 7.87
N ARG A 171 -3.12 10.95 7.28
CA ARG A 171 -3.40 9.60 7.80
C ARG A 171 -2.18 8.70 7.63
N PRO A 172 -1.86 7.87 8.63
CA PRO A 172 -0.77 6.91 8.50
C PRO A 172 -1.07 5.86 7.42
N ILE A 173 -0.05 5.48 6.66
CA ILE A 173 -0.13 4.42 5.64
C ILE A 173 0.93 3.35 5.92
N SER A 174 0.50 2.14 6.29
CA SER A 174 1.37 0.99 6.47
C SER A 174 1.51 0.17 5.19
N ILE A 175 2.74 -0.19 4.84
CA ILE A 175 3.05 -1.07 3.71
C ILE A 175 3.44 -2.44 4.23
N TYR A 176 2.78 -3.46 3.71
CA TYR A 176 2.99 -4.86 4.04
C TYR A 176 3.54 -5.63 2.83
N GLU A 177 4.27 -6.71 3.12
CA GLU A 177 4.63 -7.75 2.14
C GLU A 177 4.33 -9.12 2.75
N LEU A 178 4.31 -10.17 1.92
CA LEU A 178 4.21 -11.55 2.40
C LEU A 178 5.44 -11.90 3.25
N ASP A 179 5.24 -12.66 4.33
CA ASP A 179 6.35 -13.24 5.08
C ASP A 179 6.80 -14.56 4.43
N GLU A 180 7.90 -14.52 3.68
CA GLU A 180 8.46 -15.70 3.00
C GLU A 180 9.01 -16.75 3.98
N GLN A 181 9.30 -16.37 5.23
CA GLN A 181 9.85 -17.27 6.23
C GLN A 181 8.79 -18.14 6.90
N GLN A 182 7.53 -17.74 6.80
CA GLN A 182 6.40 -18.47 7.36
C GLN A 182 5.42 -18.84 6.24
N VAL A 183 5.61 -20.01 5.63
CA VAL A 183 4.53 -20.59 4.84
C VAL A 183 3.50 -21.10 5.85
N GLY A 184 2.35 -20.44 5.91
CA GLY A 184 1.27 -20.81 6.82
C GLY A 184 0.94 -22.30 6.67
N THR A 185 0.94 -23.05 7.79
CA THR A 185 0.48 -24.45 7.81
C THR A 185 -1.02 -24.55 7.54
N ASN A 186 -1.74 -23.44 7.70
CA ASN A 186 -3.14 -23.30 7.38
C ASN A 186 -3.30 -22.51 6.08
N ILE A 187 -3.82 -23.17 5.04
CA ILE A 187 -4.09 -22.60 3.71
C ILE A 187 -5.01 -21.36 3.72
N ASP A 188 -5.72 -21.14 4.83
CA ASP A 188 -6.65 -20.02 4.96
C ASP A 188 -6.03 -18.76 5.62
N ILE A 189 -4.81 -18.89 6.15
CA ILE A 189 -4.09 -17.81 6.84
C ILE A 189 -2.77 -17.54 6.13
N GLN A 190 -2.59 -16.29 5.72
CA GLN A 190 -1.35 -15.82 5.12
C GLN A 190 -0.63 -14.84 6.05
N PRO A 191 0.56 -15.20 6.55
CA PRO A 191 1.36 -14.26 7.32
C PRO A 191 1.92 -13.16 6.42
N ILE A 192 1.91 -11.95 6.96
CA ILE A 192 2.42 -10.73 6.33
C ILE A 192 3.27 -9.96 7.33
N LYS A 193 4.18 -9.13 6.82
CA LYS A 193 5.06 -8.30 7.63
C LYS A 193 4.99 -6.84 7.21
N CYS A 194 4.85 -5.95 8.18
CA CYS A 194 4.92 -4.52 7.95
C CYS A 194 6.36 -4.11 7.62
N LYS A 195 6.59 -3.50 6.46
CA LYS A 195 7.92 -3.06 5.99
C LYS A 195 8.23 -1.61 6.27
N GLY A 196 7.20 -0.81 6.54
CA GLY A 196 7.34 0.60 6.87
C GLY A 196 5.99 1.28 7.01
N VAL A 197 5.98 2.41 7.70
CA VAL A 197 4.78 3.22 7.91
C VAL A 197 5.11 4.67 7.57
N PHE A 198 4.28 5.27 6.72
CA PHE A 198 4.36 6.69 6.41
C PHE A 198 3.45 7.49 7.35
N GLY A 199 3.94 8.61 7.89
CA GLY A 199 3.15 9.51 8.74
C GLY A 199 2.84 8.98 10.16
N LEU A 200 3.49 7.89 10.58
CA LEU A 200 3.36 7.34 11.94
C LEU A 200 3.78 8.39 12.98
N GLU A 201 3.15 8.34 14.17
CA GLU A 201 3.32 9.24 15.32
C GLU A 201 2.88 10.69 15.11
N THR A 202 2.81 11.16 13.86
CA THR A 202 2.42 12.54 13.55
C THR A 202 0.92 12.69 13.28
N PHE A 203 0.35 11.76 12.50
CA PHE A 203 -1.06 11.80 12.16
C PHE A 203 -1.89 10.93 13.11
N GLN A 204 -2.35 11.54 14.21
CA GLN A 204 -3.17 10.87 15.21
C GLN A 204 -4.62 10.73 14.74
N ASP A 205 -5.29 9.66 15.15
CA ASP A 205 -6.70 9.45 14.90
C ASP A 205 -7.52 10.48 15.70
N PRO A 206 -8.23 11.41 15.04
CA PRO A 206 -9.01 12.43 15.73
C PRO A 206 -10.17 11.83 16.54
N LEU A 207 -10.52 10.57 16.30
CA LEU A 207 -11.59 9.86 16.99
C LEU A 207 -11.06 8.89 18.07
N PHE A 208 -9.74 8.83 18.30
CA PHE A 208 -9.14 7.90 19.27
C PHE A 208 -9.75 8.03 20.67
N ASP A 209 -10.04 9.26 21.09
CA ASP A 209 -10.61 9.55 22.41
C ASP A 209 -12.13 9.34 22.48
N ILE A 210 -12.79 9.03 21.36
CA ILE A 210 -14.23 8.77 21.34
C ILE A 210 -14.48 7.36 21.87
N PRO A 211 -15.27 7.19 22.95
CA PRO A 211 -15.51 5.88 23.51
C PRO A 211 -16.29 5.01 22.53
N ASN A 212 -15.97 3.71 22.50
CA ASN A 212 -16.67 2.72 21.66
C ASN A 212 -18.18 2.71 21.89
N SER A 213 -18.66 3.11 23.07
CA SER A 213 -20.09 3.26 23.36
C SER A 213 -20.81 4.30 22.49
N ALA A 214 -20.08 5.26 21.92
CA ALA A 214 -20.61 6.25 20.98
C ALA A 214 -20.65 5.74 19.53
N ILE A 215 -20.02 4.59 19.24
CA ILE A 215 -19.99 3.98 17.90
C ILE A 215 -21.24 3.08 17.77
N LEU A 216 -22.29 3.60 17.15
CA LEU A 216 -23.63 2.97 17.07
C LEU A 216 -23.73 1.77 16.10
N LEU A 217 -22.62 1.10 15.75
CA LEU A 217 -22.60 0.11 14.68
C LEU A 217 -22.22 -1.28 15.20
N SER A 218 -23.24 -2.13 15.35
CA SER A 218 -23.09 -3.50 15.83
C SER A 218 -22.51 -4.49 14.81
N LYS A 219 -22.27 -4.06 13.56
CA LYS A 219 -21.73 -4.89 12.46
C LYS A 219 -20.94 -4.02 11.46
N SER A 220 -19.77 -3.53 11.85
CA SER A 220 -18.93 -2.77 10.91
C SER A 220 -18.42 -3.65 9.77
N LEU A 221 -18.40 -3.09 8.56
CA LEU A 221 -17.73 -3.72 7.43
C LEU A 221 -16.21 -3.74 7.68
N PRO A 222 -15.47 -4.74 7.17
CA PRO A 222 -14.02 -4.75 7.28
C PRO A 222 -13.38 -3.43 6.80
N GLY A 223 -12.48 -2.90 7.62
CA GLY A 223 -11.81 -1.62 7.39
C GLY A 223 -12.67 -0.37 7.54
N ALA A 224 -13.98 -0.48 7.78
CA ALA A 224 -14.81 0.68 8.10
C ALA A 224 -14.32 1.34 9.39
N TYR A 225 -14.23 2.67 9.36
CA TYR A 225 -13.74 3.52 10.45
C TYR A 225 -12.27 3.31 10.81
N SER A 226 -11.50 2.56 10.01
CA SER A 226 -10.06 2.43 10.22
C SER A 226 -9.36 3.73 9.84
N TRP A 227 -8.87 4.51 10.82
CA TRP A 227 -8.08 5.71 10.54
C TRP A 227 -6.76 5.39 9.81
N HIS A 228 -6.07 4.32 10.22
CA HIS A 228 -4.84 3.85 9.59
C HIS A 228 -5.14 3.11 8.28
N LEU A 229 -4.42 3.43 7.21
CA LEU A 229 -4.52 2.74 5.92
C LEU A 229 -3.48 1.64 5.80
N HIS A 230 -3.88 0.46 5.30
CA HIS A 230 -2.99 -0.70 5.18
C HIS A 230 -2.98 -1.22 3.75
N ILE A 231 -1.80 -1.26 3.14
CA ILE A 231 -1.59 -1.67 1.75
C ILE A 231 -0.67 -2.88 1.73
N LEU A 232 -1.05 -3.94 1.03
CA LEU A 232 -0.21 -5.11 0.78
C LEU A 232 0.40 -5.01 -0.62
N VAL A 233 1.73 -5.09 -0.69
CA VAL A 233 2.47 -5.16 -1.95
C VAL A 233 2.87 -6.61 -2.20
N LEU A 234 2.52 -7.11 -3.37
CA LEU A 234 2.67 -8.51 -3.76
C LEU A 234 3.47 -8.65 -5.03
N ASP A 235 4.23 -9.75 -5.11
CA ASP A 235 4.98 -10.09 -6.31
C ASP A 235 4.06 -10.82 -7.28
N VAL A 236 3.88 -10.24 -8.47
CA VAL A 236 3.17 -10.90 -9.58
C VAL A 236 4.16 -11.67 -10.45
N SER A 237 5.36 -11.12 -10.61
CA SER A 237 6.50 -11.73 -11.30
C SER A 237 7.80 -11.28 -10.63
N PRO A 238 8.98 -11.85 -10.99
CA PRO A 238 10.28 -11.40 -10.44
C PRO A 238 10.56 -9.91 -10.65
N THR A 239 9.81 -9.33 -11.57
CA THR A 239 9.94 -7.97 -11.99
C THR A 239 8.74 -7.12 -11.55
N GLU A 240 7.68 -7.72 -11.04
CA GLU A 240 6.43 -7.01 -10.93
C GLU A 240 5.87 -7.03 -9.55
N LYS A 241 5.35 -5.87 -9.15
CA LYS A 241 4.61 -5.70 -7.92
C LYS A 241 3.18 -5.26 -8.22
N HIS A 242 2.24 -5.73 -7.41
CA HIS A 242 0.85 -5.31 -7.40
C HIS A 242 0.44 -4.91 -5.99
N ALA A 243 -0.29 -3.80 -5.86
CA ALA A 243 -0.79 -3.33 -4.57
C ALA A 243 -2.24 -3.79 -4.37
N CYS A 244 -2.55 -4.22 -3.16
CA CYS A 244 -3.89 -4.59 -2.70
C CYS A 244 -4.20 -3.86 -1.39
N VAL A 245 -5.49 -3.73 -1.07
CA VAL A 245 -5.91 -3.13 0.20
C VAL A 245 -6.01 -4.21 1.27
N LEU A 246 -5.45 -3.94 2.45
CA LEU A 246 -5.72 -4.70 3.66
C LEU A 246 -6.76 -3.95 4.49
N LEU A 247 -7.88 -4.62 4.74
CA LEU A 247 -8.98 -4.08 5.53
C LEU A 247 -8.97 -4.76 6.90
N PRO A 248 -8.71 -4.01 7.99
CA PRO A 248 -8.75 -4.56 9.34
C PRO A 248 -10.07 -5.28 9.61
N LEU A 249 -9.98 -6.50 10.13
CA LEU A 249 -11.14 -7.17 10.72
C LEU A 249 -11.27 -6.61 12.14
N GLY A 250 -12.41 -5.99 12.46
CA GLY A 250 -12.69 -5.54 13.83
C GLY A 250 -12.56 -6.71 14.81
N GLU A 251 -12.10 -6.41 16.02
CA GLU A 251 -12.14 -7.37 17.12
C GLU A 251 -13.61 -7.77 17.36
N LYS A 252 -13.89 -9.07 17.37
CA LYS A 252 -15.22 -9.61 17.66
C LYS A 252 -15.48 -9.61 19.16
#